data_AF-A0A7S0AK62-F1
#
_entry.id   AF-A0A7S0AK62-F1
#
_cell.length_a   1.000
_cell.length_b   1.000
_cell.length_c   1.000
_cell.angle_alpha   90.00
_cell.angle_beta   90.00
_cell.angle_gamma   90.00
#
_symmetry.space_group_name_H-M   'P 1'
#
loop_
_entity.id
_entity.type
_entity.pdbx_description
1 polymer ?
#
loop_
_entity_poly.entity_id
_entity_poly.type
_entity_poly.pdbx_seq_one_letter_code
_entity_poly.pdbx_strand_id
1 'polypeptide(L)'
;MVRAMAHLVLATAFSGTAGLTFQLAVGGDSAKSQLSAQEPGKSWPDHVMEQMEAKWAAGFFAHGAPSGTAPVCGQSTFQELQTNIPKWKEDHPHVRDPFCHFQNHAFWFAGQGSVGEDYRSFGMYSGVRLEWTSTFCDSTAETSMAGPEMALHYDGGNITWTHARSFIDIVDDPYCYSLGWLKGQNLDGALMSNRTAWEEVARRECEMIQEEYRFDDEEVTVGRHIFTTPVYFKQTWNSLKGAGPPITKRLHKEHVYTKCQLGDGAPAEMAYCYYKGCVLPGNRIGHSTECGYDLSGMAYD
;
A
#
# COMPACT_ATOMS: atom_id res chain seq x y z
N MET A 1 23.18 -39.16 -50.76
CA MET A 1 22.83 -37.74 -50.52
C MET A 1 23.59 -37.28 -49.29
N VAL A 2 24.69 -36.55 -49.52
CA VAL A 2 25.62 -36.04 -48.50
C VAL A 2 25.89 -34.58 -48.85
N ARG A 3 25.78 -33.67 -47.88
CA ARG A 3 26.38 -32.32 -47.80
C ARG A 3 26.16 -31.85 -46.35
N ALA A 4 27.17 -31.85 -45.47
CA ALA A 4 28.27 -30.89 -45.36
C ALA A 4 27.79 -29.46 -45.07
N MET A 5 28.06 -28.96 -43.85
CA MET A 5 28.51 -27.58 -43.64
C MET A 5 29.37 -27.49 -42.38
N ALA A 6 30.46 -26.74 -42.54
CA ALA A 6 31.55 -26.50 -41.62
C ALA A 6 31.53 -25.03 -41.15
N HIS A 7 32.17 -24.81 -39.98
CA HIS A 7 32.83 -23.61 -39.45
C HIS A 7 32.37 -22.20 -39.83
N LEU A 8 32.19 -21.35 -38.80
CA LEU A 8 32.98 -20.11 -38.69
C LEU A 8 33.04 -19.59 -37.24
N VAL A 9 34.25 -19.30 -36.78
CA VAL A 9 34.58 -18.48 -35.60
C VAL A 9 34.77 -17.05 -36.09
N LEU A 10 34.23 -16.05 -35.40
CA LEU A 10 34.80 -14.69 -35.42
C LEU A 10 34.52 -13.96 -34.12
N ALA A 11 35.59 -13.69 -33.38
CA ALA A 11 35.65 -12.65 -32.37
C ALA A 11 35.69 -11.29 -33.06
N THR A 12 34.94 -10.31 -32.55
CA THR A 12 35.24 -8.90 -32.75
C THR A 12 35.08 -8.18 -31.41
N ALA A 13 36.20 -7.61 -30.96
CA ALA A 13 36.22 -6.59 -29.92
C ALA A 13 35.68 -5.29 -30.51
N PHE A 14 34.80 -4.60 -29.78
CA PHE A 14 34.58 -3.17 -29.95
C PHE A 14 34.73 -2.49 -28.59
N SER A 15 35.83 -1.76 -28.48
CA SER A 15 36.04 -0.67 -27.54
C SER A 15 35.04 0.44 -27.81
N GLY A 16 34.31 0.86 -26.78
CA GLY A 16 33.39 2.00 -26.86
C GLY A 16 33.01 2.47 -25.46
N THR A 17 33.90 3.22 -24.83
CA THR A 17 33.58 4.05 -23.66
C THR A 17 32.61 5.16 -24.09
N ALA A 18 31.31 4.89 -24.03
CA ALA A 18 30.30 5.93 -24.01
C ALA A 18 30.08 6.34 -22.56
N GLY A 19 30.73 7.42 -22.14
CA GLY A 19 30.38 8.12 -20.91
C GLY A 19 28.99 8.72 -21.07
N LEU A 20 27.97 8.03 -20.55
CA LEU A 20 26.67 8.65 -20.30
C LEU A 20 26.80 9.47 -19.02
N THR A 21 27.13 10.75 -19.17
CA THR A 21 26.95 11.73 -18.11
C THR A 21 25.45 11.96 -17.96
N PHE A 22 24.82 11.31 -16.98
CA PHE A 22 23.46 11.66 -16.58
C PHE A 22 23.52 13.00 -15.85
N GLN A 23 23.23 14.09 -16.56
CA GLN A 23 22.84 15.33 -15.91
C GLN A 23 21.46 15.11 -15.29
N LEU A 24 21.44 14.76 -14.00
CA LEU A 24 20.28 14.99 -13.16
C LEU A 24 20.05 16.51 -13.16
N ALA A 25 19.07 16.94 -13.94
CA ALA A 25 18.48 18.26 -13.78
C ALA A 25 17.82 18.29 -12.40
N VAL A 26 18.58 18.74 -11.39
CA VAL A 26 18.02 19.14 -10.11
C VAL A 26 17.28 20.46 -10.38
N GLY A 27 16.05 20.33 -10.86
CA GLY A 27 15.10 21.43 -10.96
C GLY A 27 14.74 21.88 -9.55
N GLY A 28 15.48 22.86 -9.05
CA GLY A 28 15.23 23.53 -7.77
C GLY A 28 14.07 24.52 -7.85
N ASP A 29 12.90 24.07 -8.30
CA ASP A 29 11.66 24.79 -8.04
C ASP A 29 11.07 24.23 -6.76
N SER A 30 11.20 25.02 -5.69
CA SER A 30 10.48 24.81 -4.44
C SER A 30 9.02 24.50 -4.77
N ALA A 31 8.53 23.34 -4.36
CA ALA A 31 7.13 22.94 -4.46
C ALA A 31 6.26 23.95 -3.71
N LYS A 32 5.92 25.06 -4.37
CA LYS A 32 4.73 25.83 -4.04
C LYS A 32 3.60 24.85 -4.27
N SER A 33 3.03 24.35 -3.18
CA SER A 33 1.74 23.67 -3.10
C SER A 33 0.86 24.19 -4.23
N GLN A 34 0.77 23.42 -5.32
CA GLN A 34 -0.24 23.61 -6.33
C GLN A 34 -1.51 23.05 -5.72
N LEU A 35 -2.07 23.74 -4.73
CA LEU A 35 -3.51 23.71 -4.55
C LEU A 35 -4.04 24.29 -5.87
N SER A 36 -4.31 23.39 -6.81
CA SER A 36 -5.04 23.74 -8.02
C SER A 36 -6.27 24.52 -7.58
N ALA A 37 -6.63 25.58 -8.31
CA ALA A 37 -7.76 26.43 -7.91
C ALA A 37 -9.01 25.55 -7.78
N GLN A 38 -9.34 25.19 -6.54
CA GLN A 38 -10.43 24.29 -6.21
C GLN A 38 -11.70 24.85 -6.84
N GLU A 39 -12.46 24.01 -7.54
CA GLU A 39 -13.70 24.44 -8.16
C GLU A 39 -14.60 25.07 -7.09
N PRO A 40 -15.12 26.30 -7.31
CA PRO A 40 -15.94 26.98 -6.32
C PRO A 40 -17.10 26.11 -5.85
N GLY A 41 -17.12 25.77 -4.56
CA GLY A 41 -18.20 25.00 -3.92
C GLY A 41 -17.97 23.50 -3.78
N LYS A 42 -16.88 22.94 -4.32
CA LYS A 42 -16.52 21.53 -4.09
C LYS A 42 -15.75 21.39 -2.78
N SER A 43 -16.06 20.40 -1.93
CA SER A 43 -15.27 20.16 -0.72
C SER A 43 -13.91 19.52 -1.07
N TRP A 44 -12.88 19.72 -0.24
CA TRP A 44 -11.56 19.12 -0.49
C TRP A 44 -11.62 17.59 -0.60
N PRO A 45 -12.35 16.86 0.27
CA PRO A 45 -12.53 15.43 0.12
C PRO A 45 -13.16 15.05 -1.23
N ASP A 46 -14.14 15.81 -1.73
CA ASP A 46 -14.79 15.51 -3.02
C ASP A 46 -13.81 15.67 -4.18
N HIS A 47 -12.92 16.67 -4.08
CA HIS A 47 -11.90 16.97 -5.08
C HIS A 47 -10.87 15.84 -5.18
N VAL A 48 -10.28 15.43 -4.06
CA VAL A 48 -9.28 14.35 -4.06
C VAL A 48 -9.86 13.00 -4.45
N MET A 49 -11.13 12.73 -4.13
CA MET A 49 -11.79 11.50 -4.57
C MET A 49 -12.11 11.49 -6.06
N GLU A 50 -12.50 12.63 -6.65
CA GLU A 50 -12.65 12.70 -8.11
C GLU A 50 -11.32 12.45 -8.83
N GLN A 51 -10.22 13.02 -8.33
CA GLN A 51 -8.89 12.74 -8.86
C GLN A 51 -8.55 11.25 -8.77
N MET A 52 -8.87 10.62 -7.63
CA MET A 52 -8.70 9.18 -7.43
C MET A 52 -9.54 8.35 -8.41
N GLU A 53 -10.82 8.68 -8.61
CA GLU A 53 -11.71 8.02 -9.57
C GLU A 53 -11.21 8.20 -11.02
N ALA A 54 -10.68 9.36 -11.36
CA ALA A 54 -10.09 9.60 -12.67
C ALA A 54 -8.85 8.73 -12.89
N LYS A 55 -7.96 8.62 -11.88
CA LYS A 55 -6.78 7.72 -11.94
C LYS A 55 -7.21 6.26 -12.04
N TRP A 56 -8.23 5.86 -11.28
CA TRP A 56 -8.85 4.55 -11.37
C TRP A 56 -9.24 4.23 -12.81
N ALA A 57 -10.08 5.09 -13.40
CA ALA A 57 -10.65 4.89 -14.72
C ALA A 57 -9.56 4.84 -15.81
N ALA A 58 -8.44 5.52 -15.58
CA ALA A 58 -7.27 5.48 -16.45
C ALA A 58 -6.45 4.18 -16.32
N GLY A 59 -6.81 3.26 -15.43
CA GLY A 59 -6.05 2.03 -15.18
C GLY A 59 -4.75 2.26 -14.42
N PHE A 60 -4.63 3.38 -13.69
CA PHE A 60 -3.41 3.77 -12.99
C PHE A 60 -2.85 2.66 -12.09
N PHE A 61 -3.73 2.02 -11.34
CA PHE A 61 -3.40 0.91 -10.44
C PHE A 61 -2.86 -0.34 -11.15
N ALA A 62 -3.12 -0.48 -12.46
CA ALA A 62 -2.63 -1.57 -13.31
C ALA A 62 -1.32 -1.22 -14.02
N HIS A 63 -0.81 0.02 -13.93
CA HIS A 63 0.55 0.30 -14.35
C HIS A 63 1.51 -0.36 -13.36
N GLY A 64 2.29 -1.32 -13.85
CA GLY A 64 3.34 -1.95 -13.06
C GLY A 64 4.23 -0.87 -12.44
N ALA A 65 4.63 -1.06 -11.18
CA ALA A 65 5.63 -0.21 -10.55
C ALA A 65 6.82 -0.07 -11.52
N PRO A 66 7.40 1.14 -11.69
CA PRO A 66 8.57 1.31 -12.55
C PRO A 66 9.58 0.24 -12.14
N SER A 67 9.89 -0.67 -13.07
CA SER A 67 10.59 -1.91 -12.80
C SER A 67 11.98 -1.62 -12.27
N GLY A 68 12.07 -1.42 -10.96
CA GLY A 68 13.29 -1.15 -10.24
C GLY A 68 14.12 -2.42 -10.18
N THR A 69 14.83 -2.73 -11.26
CA THR A 69 16.03 -3.58 -11.35
C THR A 69 16.01 -5.02 -10.80
N ALA A 70 14.98 -5.48 -10.08
CA ALA A 70 14.85 -6.86 -9.66
C ALA A 70 14.32 -7.68 -10.84
N PRO A 71 15.13 -8.51 -11.52
CA PRO A 71 14.79 -9.13 -12.80
C PRO A 71 13.65 -10.19 -12.73
N VAL A 72 13.03 -10.36 -11.56
CA VAL A 72 12.21 -11.54 -11.22
C VAL A 72 10.80 -11.18 -10.72
N CYS A 73 10.48 -9.90 -10.49
CA CYS A 73 9.12 -9.51 -10.08
C CYS A 73 8.16 -9.35 -11.27
N GLY A 74 6.86 -9.42 -10.99
CA GLY A 74 5.79 -9.16 -11.94
C GLY A 74 5.66 -10.22 -13.04
N GLN A 75 5.79 -11.49 -12.69
CA GLN A 75 5.74 -12.61 -13.63
C GLN A 75 4.37 -13.28 -13.68
N SER A 76 3.38 -12.80 -12.91
CA SER A 76 2.09 -13.47 -12.84
C SER A 76 1.23 -13.30 -14.09
N THR A 77 0.34 -14.25 -14.29
CA THR A 77 -0.66 -14.23 -15.36
C THR A 77 -2.06 -13.86 -14.86
N PHE A 78 -2.94 -13.42 -15.76
CA PHE A 78 -4.35 -13.18 -15.42
C PHE A 78 -5.08 -14.45 -14.93
N GLN A 79 -4.66 -15.64 -15.37
CA GLN A 79 -5.25 -16.89 -14.91
C GLN A 79 -4.88 -17.17 -13.44
N GLU A 80 -3.64 -16.85 -13.05
CA GLU A 80 -3.20 -17.00 -11.67
C GLU A 80 -3.95 -16.06 -10.72
N LEU A 81 -4.38 -14.87 -11.18
CA LEU A 81 -5.23 -13.98 -10.40
C LEU A 81 -6.55 -14.62 -9.96
N GLN A 82 -7.06 -15.60 -10.70
CA GLN A 82 -8.31 -16.30 -10.39
C GLN A 82 -8.09 -17.58 -9.57
N THR A 83 -6.84 -17.98 -9.35
CA THR A 83 -6.52 -19.17 -8.56
C THR A 83 -6.54 -18.80 -7.08
N ASN A 84 -7.20 -19.62 -6.24
CA ASN A 84 -7.12 -19.40 -4.80
C ASN A 84 -5.67 -19.49 -4.33
N ILE A 85 -5.31 -18.63 -3.38
CA ILE A 85 -3.90 -18.44 -3.01
C ILE A 85 -3.26 -19.71 -2.44
N PRO A 86 -3.93 -20.52 -1.58
CA PRO A 86 -3.35 -21.78 -1.11
C PRO A 86 -2.97 -22.73 -2.25
N LYS A 87 -3.89 -22.96 -3.21
CA LYS A 87 -3.63 -23.78 -4.39
C LYS A 87 -2.52 -23.19 -5.26
N TRP A 88 -2.54 -21.88 -5.49
CA TRP A 88 -1.50 -21.22 -6.28
C TRP A 88 -0.12 -21.45 -5.66
N LYS A 89 0.03 -21.35 -4.33
CA LYS A 89 1.30 -21.63 -3.62
C LYS A 89 1.74 -23.10 -3.74
N GLU A 90 0.79 -24.04 -3.69
CA GLU A 90 1.06 -25.46 -3.90
C GLU A 90 1.57 -25.74 -5.33
N ASP A 91 0.97 -25.10 -6.33
CA ASP A 91 1.35 -25.24 -7.74
C ASP A 91 2.64 -24.46 -8.10
N HIS A 92 3.05 -23.48 -7.27
CA HIS A 92 4.23 -22.62 -7.49
C HIS A 92 5.23 -22.62 -6.31
N PRO A 93 5.71 -23.79 -5.84
CA PRO A 93 6.56 -23.87 -4.64
C PRO A 93 7.96 -23.25 -4.84
N HIS A 94 8.31 -22.92 -6.08
CA HIS A 94 9.57 -22.26 -6.44
C HIS A 94 9.51 -20.74 -6.28
N VAL A 95 8.31 -20.15 -6.17
CA VAL A 95 8.13 -18.71 -5.98
C VAL A 95 8.26 -18.39 -4.49
N ARG A 96 9.38 -17.74 -4.13
CA ARG A 96 9.69 -17.40 -2.74
C ARG A 96 8.94 -16.18 -2.21
N ASP A 97 8.63 -15.23 -3.09
CA ASP A 97 7.97 -13.97 -2.74
C ASP A 97 6.73 -13.77 -3.63
N PRO A 98 5.55 -14.22 -3.15
CA PRO A 98 4.30 -14.05 -3.88
C PRO A 98 3.95 -12.58 -4.16
N PHE A 99 4.33 -11.64 -3.29
CA PHE A 99 4.08 -10.22 -3.52
C PHE A 99 4.87 -9.72 -4.74
N CYS A 100 6.16 -10.03 -4.80
CA CYS A 100 7.00 -9.74 -5.96
C CYS A 100 6.43 -10.39 -7.23
N HIS A 101 5.93 -11.63 -7.16
CA HIS A 101 5.34 -12.33 -8.32
C HIS A 101 4.14 -11.59 -8.94
N PHE A 102 3.21 -11.11 -8.11
CA PHE A 102 1.97 -10.44 -8.55
C PHE A 102 2.08 -8.92 -8.78
N GLN A 103 3.28 -8.35 -8.60
CA GLN A 103 3.51 -6.89 -8.65
C GLN A 103 3.15 -6.23 -10.00
N ASN A 104 3.12 -6.98 -11.10
CA ASN A 104 2.73 -6.46 -12.43
C ASN A 104 1.24 -6.09 -12.54
N HIS A 105 0.39 -6.52 -11.60
CA HIS A 105 -1.04 -6.20 -11.62
C HIS A 105 -1.45 -5.12 -10.62
N ALA A 106 -0.63 -4.87 -9.60
CA ALA A 106 -0.93 -3.90 -8.56
C ALA A 106 0.36 -3.40 -7.92
N PHE A 107 0.63 -2.10 -8.01
CA PHE A 107 1.87 -1.52 -7.48
C PHE A 107 2.03 -1.67 -5.96
N TRP A 108 0.91 -1.80 -5.23
CA TRP A 108 0.92 -1.98 -3.78
C TRP A 108 1.29 -3.41 -3.36
N PHE A 109 1.49 -4.33 -4.31
CA PHE A 109 2.24 -5.56 -4.08
C PHE A 109 3.74 -5.32 -4.25
N ALA A 110 4.29 -4.36 -3.50
CA ALA A 110 5.73 -4.21 -3.40
C ALA A 110 6.29 -5.45 -2.67
N GLY A 111 7.17 -6.21 -3.32
CA GLY A 111 7.68 -7.48 -2.83
C GLY A 111 8.19 -7.46 -1.38
N GLN A 112 8.09 -8.61 -0.70
CA GLN A 112 8.59 -8.84 0.66
C GLN A 112 10.10 -8.56 0.77
N GLY A 113 10.85 -8.69 -0.33
CA GLY A 113 12.27 -8.35 -0.40
C GLY A 113 12.61 -6.88 -0.10
N SER A 114 11.61 -5.99 0.01
CA SER A 114 11.79 -4.62 0.47
C SER A 114 11.87 -4.48 2.00
N VAL A 115 11.46 -5.49 2.75
CA VAL A 115 11.52 -5.49 4.22
C VAL A 115 12.78 -6.20 4.69
N GLY A 116 13.67 -5.46 5.35
CA GLY A 116 14.86 -6.02 6.00
C GLY A 116 14.53 -6.86 7.25
N GLU A 117 15.51 -7.05 8.12
CA GLU A 117 15.31 -7.71 9.44
C GLU A 117 14.51 -6.87 10.44
N ASP A 118 14.27 -5.58 10.13
CA ASP A 118 13.60 -4.63 10.99
C ASP A 118 12.37 -4.01 10.29
N TYR A 119 11.19 -4.34 10.80
CA TYR A 119 9.93 -3.80 10.32
C TYR A 119 9.72 -2.34 10.72
N ARG A 120 10.42 -1.83 11.74
CA ARG A 120 10.30 -0.42 12.12
C ARG A 120 10.80 0.48 11.00
N SER A 121 11.97 0.18 10.45
CA SER A 121 12.55 0.96 9.35
C SER A 121 11.62 0.97 8.12
N PHE A 122 11.00 -0.18 7.81
CA PHE A 122 10.00 -0.26 6.75
C PHE A 122 8.75 0.57 7.05
N GLY A 123 8.15 0.40 8.24
CA GLY A 123 6.94 1.11 8.63
C GLY A 123 7.14 2.63 8.66
N MET A 124 8.27 3.10 9.19
CA MET A 124 8.65 4.52 9.17
C MET A 124 8.78 5.04 7.74
N TYR A 125 9.53 4.34 6.88
CA TYR A 125 9.74 4.78 5.50
C TYR A 125 8.42 4.80 4.71
N SER A 126 7.60 3.76 4.83
CA SER A 126 6.33 3.62 4.11
C SER A 126 5.24 4.56 4.64
N GLY A 127 5.21 4.82 5.95
CA GLY A 127 4.26 5.76 6.55
C GLY A 127 4.56 7.23 6.26
N VAL A 128 5.85 7.56 6.06
CA VAL A 128 6.34 8.93 5.83
C VAL A 128 6.40 9.28 4.34
N ARG A 129 6.76 8.36 3.45
CA ARG A 129 6.84 8.59 1.99
C ARG A 129 5.48 8.61 1.30
N LEU A 130 4.52 9.29 1.88
CA LEU A 130 3.35 9.71 1.13
C LEU A 130 3.69 10.81 0.11
N GLU A 131 4.94 11.31 0.02
CA GLU A 131 5.37 12.32 -0.97
C GLU A 131 5.02 11.92 -2.41
N TRP A 132 4.90 10.62 -2.68
CA TRP A 132 4.43 10.11 -3.98
C TRP A 132 2.93 10.31 -4.20
N THR A 133 2.13 10.36 -3.15
CA THR A 133 0.68 10.62 -3.22
C THR A 133 0.35 11.97 -3.81
N SER A 134 1.24 12.98 -3.63
CA SER A 134 1.08 14.28 -4.30
C SER A 134 1.20 14.19 -5.82
N THR A 135 1.71 13.08 -6.38
CA THR A 135 1.71 12.81 -7.83
C THR A 135 0.38 12.22 -8.32
N PHE A 136 -0.44 11.68 -7.41
CA PHE A 136 -1.69 11.01 -7.74
C PHE A 136 -2.90 11.90 -7.55
N CYS A 137 -2.96 12.62 -6.43
CA CYS A 137 -4.01 13.59 -6.13
C CYS A 137 -3.40 14.77 -5.37
N ASP A 138 -4.13 15.88 -5.31
CA ASP A 138 -3.76 17.04 -4.50
C ASP A 138 -3.68 16.61 -3.03
N SER A 139 -2.55 16.87 -2.38
CA SER A 139 -2.39 16.70 -0.93
C SER A 139 -2.36 18.08 -0.26
N THR A 140 -2.81 18.19 0.98
CA THR A 140 -2.79 19.45 1.74
C THR A 140 -1.38 19.81 2.23
N ALA A 141 -0.32 19.35 1.54
CA ALA A 141 1.06 19.25 2.01
C ALA A 141 1.17 18.35 3.25
N GLU A 142 1.82 17.19 3.09
CA GLU A 142 1.96 16.13 4.11
C GLU A 142 2.54 16.59 5.45
N THR A 143 3.22 17.73 5.44
CA THR A 143 3.87 18.34 6.61
C THR A 143 3.04 19.42 7.27
N SER A 144 1.98 19.89 6.63
CA SER A 144 1.10 20.89 7.20
C SER A 144 -0.08 20.15 7.83
N MET A 145 -0.26 20.34 9.14
CA MET A 145 -1.47 19.97 9.88
C MET A 145 -2.66 20.83 9.38
N ALA A 146 -2.89 20.88 8.07
CA ALA A 146 -3.80 21.79 7.39
C ALA A 146 -4.87 21.05 6.58
N GLY A 147 -4.99 19.74 6.76
CA GLY A 147 -6.13 18.97 6.29
C GLY A 147 -7.42 19.36 7.01
N PRO A 148 -8.59 19.20 6.37
CA PRO A 148 -9.87 19.41 7.04
C PRO A 148 -10.10 18.35 8.12
N GLU A 149 -10.84 18.75 9.15
CA GLU A 149 -11.43 17.77 10.07
C GLU A 149 -12.49 16.96 9.31
N MET A 150 -12.51 15.66 9.58
CA MET A 150 -13.44 14.74 8.94
C MET A 150 -14.02 13.77 9.97
N ALA A 151 -15.18 13.20 9.66
CA ALA A 151 -15.78 12.11 10.44
C ALA A 151 -16.22 11.01 9.49
N LEU A 152 -15.95 9.76 9.84
CA LEU A 152 -16.38 8.59 9.08
C LEU A 152 -17.16 7.66 9.98
N HIS A 153 -18.29 7.19 9.46
CA HIS A 153 -19.22 6.32 10.14
C HIS A 153 -19.31 4.98 9.42
N TYR A 154 -19.05 3.88 10.14
CA TYR A 154 -19.11 2.53 9.60
C TYR A 154 -19.43 1.50 10.70
N ASP A 155 -19.54 0.22 10.35
CA ASP A 155 -19.89 -0.86 11.28
C ASP A 155 -18.81 -1.14 12.36
N GLY A 156 -17.61 -0.55 12.23
CA GLY A 156 -16.57 -0.52 13.26
C GLY A 156 -16.61 0.70 14.17
N GLY A 157 -17.59 1.59 14.00
CA GLY A 157 -17.82 2.76 14.85
C GLY A 157 -17.62 4.08 14.14
N ASN A 158 -17.37 5.12 14.94
CA ASN A 158 -17.15 6.48 14.47
C ASN A 158 -15.70 6.86 14.71
N ILE A 159 -15.04 7.33 13.66
CA ILE A 159 -13.69 7.90 13.73
C ILE A 159 -13.71 9.35 13.26
N THR A 160 -12.80 10.13 13.80
CA THR A 160 -12.57 11.52 13.35
C THR A 160 -11.12 11.73 13.00
N TRP A 161 -10.86 12.68 12.11
CA TRP A 161 -9.52 13.15 11.77
C TRP A 161 -9.38 14.59 12.18
N THR A 162 -8.19 14.97 12.65
CA THR A 162 -7.82 16.38 12.77
C THR A 162 -7.40 16.95 11.42
N HIS A 163 -6.59 16.20 10.65
CA HIS A 163 -6.01 16.68 9.40
C HIS A 163 -5.84 15.55 8.37
N ALA A 164 -6.86 15.28 7.55
CA ALA A 164 -6.69 14.37 6.41
C ALA A 164 -5.72 15.00 5.39
N ARG A 165 -4.55 14.37 5.16
CA ARG A 165 -3.47 14.98 4.35
C ARG A 165 -3.58 14.64 2.88
N SER A 166 -4.05 13.43 2.57
CA SER A 166 -4.23 12.95 1.20
C SER A 166 -5.38 11.95 1.12
N PHE A 167 -5.78 11.57 -0.10
CA PHE A 167 -6.78 10.53 -0.33
C PHE A 167 -6.39 9.17 0.28
N ILE A 168 -5.09 8.89 0.43
CA ILE A 168 -4.63 7.66 1.09
C ILE A 168 -5.00 7.66 2.56
N ASP A 169 -4.99 8.81 3.25
CA ASP A 169 -5.45 8.89 4.64
C ASP A 169 -6.96 8.59 4.74
N ILE A 170 -7.75 9.09 3.79
CA ILE A 170 -9.21 8.82 3.73
C ILE A 170 -9.50 7.32 3.68
N VAL A 171 -8.62 6.56 3.01
CA VAL A 171 -8.80 5.15 2.71
C VAL A 171 -8.12 4.22 3.71
N ASP A 172 -6.86 4.49 4.04
CA ASP A 172 -6.04 3.59 4.85
C ASP A 172 -6.24 3.82 6.34
N ASP A 173 -6.57 5.04 6.80
CA ASP A 173 -6.77 5.29 8.23
C ASP A 173 -7.97 4.50 8.79
N PRO A 174 -9.16 4.47 8.15
CA PRO A 174 -10.28 3.65 8.61
C PRO A 174 -9.90 2.16 8.61
N TYR A 175 -9.11 1.72 7.63
CA TYR A 175 -8.61 0.37 7.54
C TYR A 175 -7.69 0.02 8.71
N CYS A 176 -6.61 0.76 8.89
CA CYS A 176 -5.67 0.58 10.00
C CYS A 176 -6.35 0.68 11.36
N TYR A 177 -7.26 1.65 11.54
CA TYR A 177 -8.04 1.79 12.76
C TYR A 177 -8.94 0.57 13.02
N SER A 178 -9.67 0.11 12.00
CA SER A 178 -10.60 -1.02 12.14
C SER A 178 -9.91 -2.35 12.44
N LEU A 179 -8.67 -2.50 12.00
CA LEU A 179 -7.85 -3.66 12.26
C LEU A 179 -7.24 -3.61 13.66
N GLY A 180 -7.23 -2.45 14.32
CA GLY A 180 -6.59 -2.26 15.61
C GLY A 180 -5.08 -2.04 15.49
N TRP A 181 -4.61 -1.56 14.34
CA TRP A 181 -3.19 -1.53 13.96
C TRP A 181 -2.55 -0.15 14.00
N LEU A 182 -3.29 0.90 14.37
CA LEU A 182 -2.69 2.21 14.63
C LEU A 182 -1.93 2.20 15.97
N LYS A 183 -0.96 3.11 16.12
CA LYS A 183 -0.28 3.30 17.40
C LYS A 183 -1.28 3.65 18.51
N GLY A 184 -1.09 3.05 19.69
CA GLY A 184 -1.99 3.23 20.84
C GLY A 184 -3.18 2.27 20.85
N GLN A 185 -3.25 1.33 19.90
CA GLN A 185 -4.19 0.21 19.91
C GLN A 185 -3.50 -1.08 20.37
N ASN A 186 -3.69 -2.19 19.65
CA ASN A 186 -3.38 -3.54 20.12
C ASN A 186 -1.96 -4.02 19.76
N LEU A 187 -1.13 -3.17 19.15
CA LEU A 187 0.20 -3.54 18.68
C LEU A 187 1.30 -3.06 19.62
N ASP A 188 2.21 -3.98 19.98
CA ASP A 188 3.48 -3.65 20.64
C ASP A 188 4.56 -3.36 19.59
N GLY A 189 4.76 -2.08 19.29
CA GLY A 189 5.76 -1.63 18.32
C GLY A 189 7.20 -1.99 18.68
N ALA A 190 7.51 -2.32 19.94
CA ALA A 190 8.86 -2.75 20.34
C ALA A 190 9.28 -4.05 19.65
N LEU A 191 8.31 -4.91 19.30
CA LEU A 191 8.54 -6.19 18.64
C LEU A 191 8.99 -6.05 17.19
N MET A 192 8.77 -4.90 16.53
CA MET A 192 9.09 -4.73 15.10
C MET A 192 10.59 -4.86 14.76
N SER A 193 11.45 -4.62 15.76
CA SER A 193 12.91 -4.81 15.63
C SER A 193 13.34 -6.27 15.68
N ASN A 194 12.43 -7.18 16.03
CA ASN A 194 12.62 -8.62 16.05
C ASN A 194 11.68 -9.25 15.02
N ARG A 195 12.21 -9.51 13.81
CA ARG A 195 11.48 -10.11 12.68
C ARG A 195 10.59 -11.27 13.07
N THR A 196 11.16 -12.31 13.72
CA THR A 196 10.42 -13.51 14.09
C THR A 196 9.30 -13.22 15.10
N ALA A 197 9.55 -12.34 16.08
CA ALA A 197 8.52 -11.96 17.03
C ALA A 197 7.38 -11.18 16.35
N TRP A 198 7.71 -10.29 15.42
CA TRP A 198 6.72 -9.49 14.68
C TRP A 198 5.89 -10.34 13.71
N GLU A 199 6.53 -11.23 12.96
CA GLU A 199 5.86 -12.21 12.09
C GLU A 199 4.89 -13.10 12.88
N GLU A 200 5.26 -13.48 14.10
CA GLU A 200 4.39 -14.24 15.00
C GLU A 200 3.17 -13.45 15.46
N VAL A 201 3.28 -12.13 15.70
CA VAL A 201 2.11 -11.27 15.97
C VAL A 201 1.21 -11.24 14.74
N ALA A 202 1.77 -11.02 13.56
CA ALA A 202 1.01 -10.97 12.31
C ALA A 202 0.31 -12.30 11.99
N ARG A 203 0.97 -13.44 12.23
CA ARG A 203 0.37 -14.76 12.08
C ARG A 203 -0.88 -14.92 12.95
N ARG A 204 -0.81 -14.53 14.23
CA ARG A 204 -1.96 -14.59 15.14
C ARG A 204 -3.09 -13.67 14.70
N GLU A 205 -2.77 -12.46 14.23
CA GLU A 205 -3.77 -11.56 13.64
C GLU A 205 -4.48 -12.23 12.46
N CYS A 206 -3.74 -12.82 11.53
CA CYS A 206 -4.32 -13.53 10.38
C CYS A 206 -5.21 -14.71 10.79
N GLU A 207 -4.82 -15.47 11.83
CA GLU A 207 -5.63 -16.57 12.37
C GLU A 207 -6.93 -16.08 12.99
N MET A 208 -6.89 -15.00 13.77
CA MET A 208 -8.09 -14.39 14.35
C MET A 208 -9.04 -13.88 13.26
N ILE A 209 -8.51 -13.27 12.20
CA ILE A 209 -9.32 -12.79 11.07
C ILE A 209 -10.04 -13.96 10.40
N GLN A 210 -9.33 -15.08 10.18
CA GLN A 210 -9.94 -16.26 9.59
C GLN A 210 -10.98 -16.90 10.50
N GLU A 211 -10.73 -16.95 11.81
CA GLU A 211 -11.68 -17.47 12.78
C GLU A 211 -12.96 -16.63 12.84
N GLU A 212 -12.83 -15.30 12.84
CA GLU A 212 -13.94 -14.35 12.92
C GLU A 212 -14.84 -14.41 11.68
N TYR A 213 -14.25 -14.37 10.48
CA TYR A 213 -15.00 -14.18 9.24
C TYR A 213 -15.17 -15.42 8.38
N ARG A 214 -14.36 -16.45 8.64
CA ARG A 214 -14.35 -17.73 7.91
C ARG A 214 -14.41 -17.51 6.41
N PHE A 215 -13.46 -16.73 5.89
CA PHE A 215 -13.39 -16.51 4.45
C PHE A 215 -13.21 -17.87 3.78
N ASP A 216 -14.04 -18.13 2.76
CA ASP A 216 -13.90 -19.34 1.98
C ASP A 216 -12.58 -19.27 1.21
N ASP A 217 -11.84 -20.37 1.17
CA ASP A 217 -10.58 -20.42 0.43
C ASP A 217 -10.82 -20.12 -1.05
N GLU A 218 -12.00 -20.43 -1.60
CA GLU A 218 -12.39 -20.07 -2.96
C GLU A 218 -12.55 -18.55 -3.17
N GLU A 219 -12.86 -17.79 -2.11
CA GLU A 219 -12.99 -16.34 -2.18
C GLU A 219 -11.62 -15.64 -2.21
N VAL A 220 -10.58 -16.23 -1.61
CA VAL A 220 -9.31 -15.54 -1.37
C VAL A 220 -8.35 -15.71 -2.55
N THR A 221 -8.54 -14.85 -3.54
CA THR A 221 -7.70 -14.76 -4.75
C THR A 221 -7.06 -13.38 -4.87
N VAL A 222 -5.88 -13.31 -5.51
CA VAL A 222 -5.21 -12.04 -5.79
C VAL A 222 -6.06 -11.15 -6.71
N GLY A 223 -6.74 -11.75 -7.69
CA GLY A 223 -7.67 -11.05 -8.56
C GLY A 223 -8.80 -10.42 -7.78
N ARG A 224 -9.41 -11.13 -6.83
CA ARG A 224 -10.45 -10.56 -5.97
C ARG A 224 -9.92 -9.36 -5.20
N HIS A 225 -8.76 -9.46 -4.56
CA HIS A 225 -8.12 -8.33 -3.87
C HIS A 225 -8.00 -7.08 -4.75
N ILE A 226 -7.50 -7.25 -5.97
CA ILE A 226 -7.33 -6.15 -6.93
C ILE A 226 -8.70 -5.60 -7.37
N PHE A 227 -9.62 -6.47 -7.76
CA PHE A 227 -10.92 -6.07 -8.32
C PHE A 227 -11.94 -5.59 -7.28
N THR A 228 -11.74 -5.88 -5.99
CA THR A 228 -12.56 -5.33 -4.89
C THR A 228 -12.01 -4.05 -4.30
N THR A 229 -10.76 -3.69 -4.60
CA THR A 229 -10.18 -2.38 -4.23
C THR A 229 -11.05 -1.16 -4.64
N PRO A 230 -11.75 -1.10 -5.80
CA PRO A 230 -12.64 0.02 -6.11
C PRO A 230 -13.85 0.08 -5.22
N VAL A 231 -14.40 -1.10 -4.92
CA VAL A 231 -15.54 -1.22 -4.03
C VAL A 231 -15.14 -0.73 -2.65
N TYR A 232 -13.95 -1.11 -2.18
CA TYR A 232 -13.37 -0.69 -0.92
C TYR A 232 -13.16 0.84 -0.84
N PHE A 233 -12.58 1.48 -1.87
CA PHE A 233 -12.45 2.95 -1.90
C PHE A 233 -13.81 3.66 -1.95
N LYS A 234 -14.70 3.19 -2.83
CA LYS A 234 -16.04 3.76 -2.98
C LYS A 234 -16.87 3.64 -1.71
N GLN A 235 -16.82 2.51 -1.02
CA GLN A 235 -17.54 2.33 0.23
C GLN A 235 -16.94 3.18 1.36
N THR A 236 -15.62 3.38 1.38
CA THR A 236 -14.99 4.30 2.34
C THR A 236 -15.50 5.73 2.13
N TRP A 237 -15.59 6.12 0.86
CA TRP A 237 -16.17 7.40 0.48
C TRP A 237 -17.65 7.54 0.86
N ASN A 238 -18.45 6.51 0.61
CA ASN A 238 -19.85 6.44 1.04
C ASN A 238 -20.00 6.64 2.55
N SER A 239 -19.11 6.04 3.34
CA SER A 239 -19.08 6.21 4.80
C SER A 239 -18.71 7.62 5.26
N LEU A 240 -17.90 8.34 4.47
CA LEU A 240 -17.61 9.75 4.73
C LEU A 240 -18.80 10.66 4.41
N LYS A 241 -19.49 10.41 3.28
CA LYS A 241 -20.58 11.25 2.79
C LYS A 241 -21.95 10.87 3.34
N GLY A 242 -22.06 9.72 4.00
CA GLY A 242 -23.35 9.14 4.39
C GLY A 242 -24.22 8.77 3.18
N ALA A 243 -23.60 8.36 2.08
CA ALA A 243 -24.28 8.14 0.80
C ALA A 243 -24.01 6.74 0.25
N GLY A 244 -25.02 5.87 0.16
CA GLY A 244 -24.86 4.50 -0.34
C GLY A 244 -24.33 3.51 0.71
N PRO A 245 -23.93 2.30 0.30
CA PRO A 245 -23.43 1.29 1.24
C PRO A 245 -22.11 1.74 1.90
N PRO A 246 -22.02 1.77 3.24
CA PRO A 246 -20.80 2.16 3.95
C PRO A 246 -19.73 1.07 3.81
N ILE A 247 -18.48 1.45 4.11
CA ILE A 247 -17.39 0.49 4.30
C ILE A 247 -17.70 -0.41 5.49
N THR A 248 -17.15 -1.63 5.47
CA THR A 248 -17.37 -2.59 6.55
C THR A 248 -16.05 -3.14 7.07
N LYS A 249 -16.02 -3.50 8.35
CA LYS A 249 -14.91 -4.25 8.95
C LYS A 249 -14.62 -5.53 8.17
N ARG A 250 -15.66 -6.23 7.69
CA ARG A 250 -15.47 -7.43 6.86
C ARG A 250 -14.65 -7.12 5.62
N LEU A 251 -14.93 -6.03 4.90
CA LEU A 251 -14.20 -5.69 3.68
C LEU A 251 -12.74 -5.29 3.98
N HIS A 252 -12.48 -4.58 5.08
CA HIS A 252 -11.12 -4.30 5.55
C HIS A 252 -10.36 -5.59 5.89
N LYS A 253 -11.01 -6.50 6.61
CA LYS A 253 -10.45 -7.77 7.06
C LYS A 253 -10.20 -8.73 5.88
N GLU A 254 -11.08 -8.72 4.88
CA GLU A 254 -10.92 -9.46 3.62
C GLU A 254 -9.71 -8.96 2.81
N HIS A 255 -9.56 -7.63 2.70
CA HIS A 255 -8.44 -7.00 2.01
C HIS A 255 -7.09 -7.44 2.60
N VAL A 256 -6.97 -7.46 3.93
CA VAL A 256 -5.73 -7.88 4.58
C VAL A 256 -5.57 -9.39 4.65
N TYR A 257 -6.66 -10.15 4.73
CA TYR A 257 -6.59 -11.61 4.76
C TYR A 257 -6.01 -12.19 3.47
N THR A 258 -6.31 -11.57 2.32
CA THR A 258 -5.63 -11.92 1.06
C THR A 258 -4.11 -11.76 1.18
N LYS A 259 -3.65 -10.68 1.83
CA LYS A 259 -2.21 -10.45 2.10
C LYS A 259 -1.63 -11.46 3.08
N CYS A 260 -2.39 -11.90 4.08
CA CYS A 260 -2.01 -13.00 4.98
C CYS A 260 -1.73 -14.30 4.22
N GLN A 261 -2.59 -14.65 3.26
CA GLN A 261 -2.44 -15.89 2.48
C GLN A 261 -1.19 -15.88 1.59
N LEU A 262 -0.81 -14.69 1.09
CA LEU A 262 0.42 -14.48 0.32
C LEU A 262 1.71 -14.55 1.17
N GLY A 263 1.61 -14.65 2.50
CA GLY A 263 2.75 -14.76 3.42
C GLY A 263 2.97 -13.48 4.24
N ASP A 264 4.19 -12.94 4.22
CA ASP A 264 4.65 -11.78 5.03
C ASP A 264 4.03 -10.43 4.64
N GLY A 265 2.87 -10.41 3.98
CA GLY A 265 2.14 -9.18 3.68
C GLY A 265 1.59 -8.49 4.93
N ALA A 266 0.97 -9.27 5.82
CA ALA A 266 0.40 -8.77 7.07
C ALA A 266 1.41 -8.05 7.98
N PRO A 267 2.61 -8.59 8.29
CA PRO A 267 3.54 -7.89 9.17
C PRO A 267 4.03 -6.55 8.59
N ALA A 268 4.20 -6.45 7.28
CA ALA A 268 4.58 -5.20 6.62
C ALA A 268 3.46 -4.14 6.73
N GLU A 269 2.22 -4.55 6.49
CA GLU A 269 1.04 -3.68 6.58
C GLU A 269 0.76 -3.22 8.02
N MET A 270 0.93 -4.10 9.01
CA MET A 270 0.81 -3.75 10.42
C MET A 270 1.84 -2.69 10.81
N ALA A 271 3.09 -2.83 10.35
CA ALA A 271 4.13 -1.85 10.57
C ALA A 271 3.83 -0.51 9.89
N TYR A 272 3.37 -0.55 8.63
CA TYR A 272 2.89 0.63 7.91
C TYR A 272 1.78 1.35 8.70
N CYS A 273 0.72 0.63 9.10
CA CYS A 273 -0.39 1.19 9.86
C CYS A 273 0.06 1.84 11.18
N TYR A 274 0.95 1.17 11.93
CA TYR A 274 1.42 1.68 13.21
C TYR A 274 2.21 2.99 13.11
N TYR A 275 3.01 3.15 12.04
CA TYR A 275 3.76 4.39 11.80
C TYR A 275 2.97 5.43 11.00
N LYS A 276 1.93 5.01 10.27
CA LYS A 276 1.05 5.91 9.54
C LYS A 276 0.34 6.88 10.49
N GLY A 277 -0.25 6.38 11.57
CA GLY A 277 -1.03 7.19 12.50
C GLY A 277 -1.24 6.55 13.88
N CYS A 278 -1.95 7.27 14.74
CA CYS A 278 -2.23 6.87 16.13
C CYS A 278 -3.67 7.17 16.50
N VAL A 279 -4.17 6.44 17.51
CA VAL A 279 -5.47 6.73 18.12
C VAL A 279 -5.29 7.65 19.32
N LEU A 280 -5.95 8.79 19.24
CA LEU A 280 -6.03 9.83 20.27
C LEU A 280 -7.39 9.75 21.00
N PRO A 281 -7.55 10.44 22.15
CA PRO A 281 -8.81 10.43 22.89
C PRO A 281 -10.02 10.77 22.02
N GLY A 282 -11.12 10.03 22.19
CA GLY A 282 -12.36 10.22 21.44
C GLY A 282 -12.38 9.55 20.06
N ASN A 283 -11.60 8.49 19.84
CA ASN A 283 -11.47 7.79 18.55
C ASN A 283 -11.02 8.73 17.42
N ARG A 284 -10.15 9.67 17.76
CA ARG A 284 -9.56 10.60 16.80
C ARG A 284 -8.27 10.03 16.27
N ILE A 285 -8.09 10.05 14.96
CA ILE A 285 -6.85 9.61 14.30
C ILE A 285 -5.95 10.83 14.15
N GLY A 286 -4.76 10.73 14.74
CA GLY A 286 -3.68 11.70 14.56
C GLY A 286 -2.61 11.18 13.60
N HIS A 287 -1.78 12.11 13.12
CA HIS A 287 -0.63 11.81 12.25
C HIS A 287 0.61 12.58 12.70
N SER A 288 1.79 12.12 12.25
CA SER A 288 3.07 12.81 12.43
C SER A 288 3.33 13.22 13.90
N THR A 289 3.47 14.52 14.17
CA THR A 289 3.76 15.09 15.48
C THR A 289 2.68 14.79 16.52
N GLU A 290 1.42 14.63 16.13
CA GLU A 290 0.35 14.25 17.06
C GLU A 290 0.56 12.83 17.64
N CYS A 291 1.31 11.99 16.91
CA CYS A 291 1.62 10.63 17.31
C CYS A 291 2.99 10.49 17.97
N GLY A 292 3.67 11.62 18.24
CA GLY A 292 5.02 11.64 18.75
C GLY A 292 6.06 11.17 17.73
N TYR A 293 5.78 11.31 16.44
CA TYR A 293 6.75 11.09 15.37
C TYR A 293 7.18 12.41 14.74
N ASP A 294 8.46 12.56 14.42
CA ASP A 294 8.92 13.61 13.53
C ASP A 294 8.53 13.32 12.07
N LEU A 295 8.83 14.27 11.19
CA LEU A 295 8.51 14.16 9.76
C LEU A 295 9.29 13.04 9.05
N SER A 296 10.27 12.42 9.70
CA SER A 296 10.98 11.23 9.21
C SER A 296 10.45 9.93 9.82
N GLY A 297 9.39 10.02 10.64
CA GLY A 297 8.81 8.88 11.35
C GLY A 297 9.60 8.49 12.61
N MET A 298 10.67 9.21 12.96
CA MET A 298 11.42 8.94 14.20
C MET A 298 10.59 9.39 15.39
N ALA A 299 10.55 8.59 16.44
CA ALA A 299 9.92 9.02 17.69
C ALA A 299 10.67 10.25 18.24
N TYR A 300 9.93 11.23 18.75
CA TYR A 300 10.51 12.22 19.65
C TYR A 300 10.81 11.50 20.97
N ASP A 301 12.07 11.14 21.20
CA ASP A 301 12.54 10.60 22.48
C ASP A 301 12.21 11.53 23.66
#